data_AF-A0A4U3A6K0-F1
#
_entry.id   AF-A0A4U3A6K0-F1
#
_cell.length_a   1.000
_cell.length_b   1.000
_cell.length_c   1.000
_cell.angle_alpha   90.00
_cell.angle_beta   90.00
_cell.angle_gamma   90.00
#
_symmetry.space_group_name_H-M   'P 1'
#
loop_
_entity.id
_entity.type
_entity.pdbx_description
1 polymer ?
#
loop_
_entity_poly.entity_id
_entity_poly.type
_entity_poly.pdbx_seq_one_letter_code
_entity_poly.pdbx_strand_id
1 'polypeptide(L)' 'LSTLTEREKEIYVMSRGYGFTQDKISNYLKLQRTTVQEYLKRADKKIGERLSGSLFCIR' A
#
# COMPACT_ATOMS: atom_id res chain seq x y z
N LEU A 1 -4.38 -7.13 -5.39
CA LEU A 1 -2.95 -6.85 -5.14
C LEU A 1 -2.07 -6.85 -6.41
N SER A 2 -2.57 -7.32 -7.55
CA SER A 2 -1.80 -7.44 -8.80
C SER A 2 -1.48 -6.11 -9.51
N THR A 3 -2.09 -4.99 -9.08
CA THR A 3 -1.87 -3.64 -9.62
C THR A 3 -0.84 -2.81 -8.85
N LEU A 4 -0.39 -3.31 -7.69
CA LEU A 4 0.66 -2.71 -6.89
C LEU A 4 2.01 -3.17 -7.41
N THR A 5 3.00 -2.27 -7.41
CA THR A 5 4.38 -2.69 -7.62
C THR A 5 4.83 -3.56 -6.44
N GLU A 6 5.89 -4.36 -6.62
CA GLU A 6 6.43 -5.17 -5.53
C GLU A 6 6.76 -4.33 -4.29
N ARG A 7 7.30 -3.12 -4.49
CA ARG A 7 7.65 -2.21 -3.40
C ARG A 7 6.42 -1.65 -2.67
N GLU A 8 5.39 -1.25 -3.42
CA GLU A 8 4.12 -0.81 -2.84
C GLU A 8 3.48 -1.95 -2.04
N LYS A 9 3.51 -3.16 -2.59
CA LYS A 9 2.95 -4.37 -1.97
C LYS A 9 3.68 -4.74 -0.68
N GLU A 10 5.00 -4.72 -0.69
CA GLU A 10 5.84 -4.97 0.48
C GLU A 10 5.55 -3.98 1.60
N ILE A 11 5.58 -2.68 1.30
CA ILE A 11 5.27 -1.61 2.27
C ILE A 11 3.83 -1.76 2.81
N TYR A 12 2.87 -2.04 1.93
CA TYR A 12 1.47 -2.22 2.32
C TYR A 12 1.26 -3.40 3.26
N VAL A 13 1.91 -4.54 2.99
CA VAL A 13 1.86 -5.73 3.86
C VAL A 13 2.55 -5.46 5.20
N MET A 14 3.70 -4.76 5.21
CA MET A 14 4.35 -4.34 6.45
C MET A 14 3.45 -3.46 7.33
N SER A 15 2.73 -2.52 6.72
CA SER A 15 1.85 -1.63 7.47
C SER A 15 0.54 -2.30 7.89
N ARG A 16 -0.20 -2.89 6.96
CA ARG A 16 -1.57 -3.41 7.18
C ARG A 16 -1.62 -4.88 7.60
N GLY A 17 -0.64 -5.68 7.17
CA GLY A 17 -0.55 -7.10 7.52
C GLY A 17 0.17 -7.33 8.85
N TYR A 18 1.33 -6.70 9.04
CA TYR A 18 2.16 -6.86 10.24
C TYR A 18 1.96 -5.74 11.30
N GLY A 19 1.20 -4.68 10.98
CA GLY A 19 0.93 -3.60 11.92
C GLY A 19 2.13 -2.68 12.20
N PHE A 20 3.13 -2.64 11.32
CA PHE A 20 4.30 -1.78 11.52
C PHE A 20 3.98 -0.30 11.28
N THR A 21 4.59 0.55 12.10
CA THR A 21 4.54 2.00 11.91
C THR A 21 5.37 2.41 10.69
N GLN A 22 5.01 3.54 10.09
CA GLN A 22 5.76 4.08 8.93
C GLN A 22 7.24 4.29 9.25
N ASP A 23 7.56 4.63 10.50
CA ASP A 23 8.93 4.82 10.99
C ASP A 23 9.72 3.51 11.04
N LYS A 24 9.07 2.45 11.53
CA LYS A 24 9.67 1.11 11.54
C LYS A 24 9.92 0.61 10.13
N ILE A 25 8.98 0.85 9.21
CA ILE A 25 9.10 0.48 7.80
C ILE A 25 10.19 1.29 7.11
N SER A 26 10.29 2.60 7.37
CA SER A 26 11.33 3.45 6.80
C SER A 26 12.72 2.97 7.23
N ASN A 27 12.88 2.59 8.49
CA ASN A 27 14.13 2.03 9.01
C ASN A 27 14.44 0.65 8.40
N TYR A 28 13.44 -0.23 8.27
CA TYR A 28 13.61 -1.57 7.72
C TYR A 28 14.01 -1.56 6.25
N LEU A 29 13.38 -0.66 5.48
CA LEU A 29 13.57 -0.56 4.03
C LEU A 29 14.61 0.49 3.62
N LYS A 30 15.20 1.20 4.60
CA LYS A 30 16.13 2.33 4.41
C LYS A 30 15.56 3.39 3.45
N LEU A 31 14.28 3.70 3.61
CA LEU A 31 13.57 4.71 2.83
C LEU A 31 13.27 5.93 3.70
N GLN A 32 13.01 7.07 3.08
CA GLN A 32 12.44 8.18 3.84
C GLN A 32 10.99 7.89 4.23
N ARG A 33 10.59 8.38 5.40
CA ARG A 33 9.21 8.25 5.89
C ARG A 33 8.19 8.84 4.92
N THR A 34 8.52 9.96 4.28
CA THR A 34 7.73 10.60 3.21
C THR A 34 7.49 9.64 2.05
N THR A 35 8.52 8.93 1.60
CA THR A 35 8.42 7.92 0.55
C THR A 35 7.50 6.76 0.96
N VAL A 36 7.63 6.26 2.19
CA VAL A 36 6.75 5.21 2.73
C VAL A 36 5.29 5.68 2.74
N GLN A 37 5.04 6.92 3.17
CA GLN A 37 3.71 7.52 3.18
C GLN A 37 3.13 7.64 1.76
N GLU A 38 3.92 8.08 0.78
CA GLU A 38 3.48 8.18 -0.61
C GLU A 38 3.13 6.80 -1.20
N TYR A 39 3.96 5.78 -0.95
CA TYR A 39 3.68 4.42 -1.39
C TYR A 39 2.40 3.86 -0.78
N LEU A 40 2.17 4.10 0.52
CA LEU A 40 0.90 3.71 1.17
C LEU A 40 -0.29 4.43 0.56
N LYS A 41 -0.20 5.74 0.30
CA LYS A 41 -1.28 6.52 -0.32
C LYS A 41 -1.61 6.03 -1.73
N ARG A 42 -0.59 5.73 -2.54
CA ARG A 42 -0.76 5.13 -3.88
C ARG A 42 -1.39 3.75 -3.79
N ALA A 43 -0.94 2.94 -2.84
CA ALA A 43 -1.49 1.62 -2.62
C ALA A 43 -2.97 1.65 -2.23
N ASP A 44 -3.33 2.48 -1.25
CA ASP A 44 -4.71 2.69 -0.81
C ASP A 44 -5.58 3.20 -1.97
N LYS A 45 -5.08 4.14 -2.79
CA LYS A 45 -5.79 4.62 -3.98
C LYS A 45 -6.09 3.50 -4.98
N LYS A 46 -5.07 2.72 -5.38
CA LYS A 46 -5.24 1.62 -6.35
C LYS A 46 -6.18 0.52 -5.83
N ILE A 47 -6.11 0.22 -4.54
CA ILE A 47 -7.00 -0.75 -3.90
C ILE A 47 -8.43 -0.20 -3.85
N GLY A 48 -8.59 1.06 -3.46
CA GLY A 48 -9.88 1.76 -3.45
C GLY A 48 -10.54 1.78 -4.81
N GLU A 49 -9.81 2.16 -5.87
CA GLU A 49 -10.29 2.14 -7.26
C GLU A 49 -10.69 0.73 -7.71
N ARG A 50 -9.94 -0.30 -7.31
CA ARG A 50 -10.30 -1.69 -7.62
C ARG A 50 -11.54 -2.13 -6.86
N LEU A 51 -11.67 -1.77 -5.59
CA LEU A 51 -12.86 -2.09 -4.81
C LEU A 51 -14.07 -1.38 -5.38
N SER A 52 -13.97 -0.08 -5.70
CA SER A 52 -15.07 0.66 -6.31
C SER A 52 -15.42 0.12 -7.69
N GLY A 53 -14.44 -0.11 -8.57
CA GLY A 53 -14.68 -0.65 -9.92
C GLY A 53 -15.16 -2.10 -9.93
N SER A 54 -14.68 -2.94 -9.01
CA SER A 54 -15.13 -4.33 -8.87
C SER A 54 -16.49 -4.45 -8.18
N LEU A 55 -16.90 -3.44 -7.40
CA LEU A 55 -18.22 -3.38 -6.77
C LEU A 55 -19.33 -3.13 -7.81
N PHE A 56 -19.00 -2.57 -8.98
CA PHE A 56 -19.93 -2.34 -10.08
C PHE A 56 -19.95 -3.45 -11.15
N CYS A 57 -19.62 -4.69 -10.79
CA CYS A 57 -20.06 -5.86 -11.57
C CYS A 57 -21.46 -6.30 -11.10
N ILE A 58 -22.48 -5.46 -11.29
CA ILE A 58 -23.88 -5.88 -11.24
C ILE A 58 -24.44 -5.81 -12.66
N ARG A 59 -24.59 -7.02 -13.21
CA ARG A 59 -25.56 -7.54 -14.19
C ARG A 59 -26.03 -6.68 -15.37
#